data_AF-A0A6A2WWZ8-F1
#
_entry.id   AF-A0A6A2WWZ8-F1
#
_cell.length_a   1.000
_cell.length_b   1.000
_cell.length_c   1.000
_cell.angle_alpha   90.00
_cell.angle_beta   90.00
_cell.angle_gamma   90.00
#
_symmetry.space_group_name_H-M   'P 1'
#
loop_
_entity.id
_entity.type
_entity.pdbx_description
1 polymer ?
#
loop_
_entity_poly.entity_id
_entity_poly.type
_entity_poly.pdbx_seq_one_letter_code
_entity_poly.pdbx_strand_id
1 'polypeptide(L)'
;MADVVKQILAKSIQLADQITKAVDEAASFKQECSEIISKTEKLAGLLRRAERASSELYVRPTRRIIDETEQILDKALSLVLKCRANGIMKRVITIIPAAAFHKTSSQLENSIGDVSWLLRVSASTDGRDDEYLGLPPIASIDPILHLIWEQIAILYSGSLDNRSEATASLVSLARDNDRNGKLIIEEGGVAPLLKLVKEGTVEGQENAARAIGHLGLDPESVENMIQARVCTVFAKIFKEGPMKVQAVIAWAVSEFASQMPRFACPA
;
A
#
# COMPACT_ATOMS: atom_id res chain seq x y z
N MET A 1 -2.80 -12.41 9.42
CA MET A 1 -2.78 -11.15 8.65
C MET A 1 -3.46 -10.04 9.42
N ALA A 2 -4.72 -10.23 9.85
CA ALA A 2 -5.45 -9.27 10.68
C ALA A 2 -4.70 -8.82 11.95
N ASP A 3 -4.07 -9.73 12.69
CA ASP A 3 -3.34 -9.37 13.92
C ASP A 3 -2.14 -8.45 13.67
N VAL A 4 -1.45 -8.62 12.54
CA VAL A 4 -0.33 -7.75 12.14
C VAL A 4 -0.84 -6.35 11.84
N VAL A 5 -1.97 -6.24 11.13
CA VAL A 5 -2.60 -4.96 10.81
C VAL A 5 -3.09 -4.25 12.06
N LYS A 6 -3.69 -4.98 13.02
CA LYS A 6 -4.08 -4.42 14.32
C LYS A 6 -2.89 -3.88 15.10
N GLN A 7 -1.77 -4.61 15.12
CA GLN A 7 -0.53 -4.16 15.76
C GLN A 7 0.02 -2.87 15.12
N ILE A 8 -0.02 -2.78 13.78
CA ILE A 8 0.39 -1.58 13.03
C ILE A 8 -0.49 -0.38 13.40
N LEU A 9 -1.81 -0.57 13.50
CA LEU A 9 -2.77 0.51 13.77
C LEU A 9 -2.78 0.98 15.23
N ALA A 10 -2.45 0.10 16.18
CA ALA A 10 -2.60 0.36 17.61
C ALA A 10 -1.87 1.63 18.08
N LYS A 11 -0.62 1.83 17.64
CA LYS A 11 0.18 2.99 18.05
C LYS A 11 -0.42 4.30 17.52
N SER A 12 -0.84 4.34 16.25
CA SER A 12 -1.47 5.52 15.66
C SER A 12 -2.82 5.87 16.32
N ILE A 13 -3.64 4.86 16.68
CA ILE A 13 -4.87 5.09 17.44
C ILE A 13 -4.56 5.68 18.83
N GLN A 14 -3.56 5.11 19.51
CA GLN A 14 -3.14 5.61 20.83
C GLN A 14 -2.62 7.05 20.78
N LEU A 15 -1.83 7.40 19.76
CA LEU A 15 -1.34 8.77 19.56
C LEU A 15 -2.48 9.75 19.29
N ALA A 16 -3.45 9.38 18.45
CA ALA A 16 -4.61 10.20 18.18
C ALA A 16 -5.42 10.49 19.48
N ASP A 17 -5.63 9.46 20.31
CA ASP A 17 -6.31 9.63 21.61
C ASP A 17 -5.53 10.50 22.60
N GLN A 18 -4.19 10.45 22.58
CA GLN A 18 -3.35 11.34 23.39
C GLN A 18 -3.48 12.80 22.95
N ILE A 19 -3.54 13.06 21.65
CA ILE A 19 -3.72 14.42 21.11
C ILE A 19 -5.07 14.99 21.54
N THR A 20 -6.16 14.23 21.41
CA THR A 20 -7.50 14.67 21.82
C THR A 20 -7.52 15.04 23.30
N LYS A 21 -6.93 14.22 24.18
CA LYS A 21 -6.81 14.53 25.62
C LYS A 21 -5.91 15.74 25.89
N ALA A 22 -4.88 15.94 25.09
CA ALA A 22 -3.87 16.96 25.35
C ALA A 22 -4.33 18.39 25.11
N VAL A 23 -5.40 18.58 24.34
CA VAL A 23 -5.92 19.92 24.03
C VAL A 23 -6.88 20.44 25.10
N ASP A 24 -7.54 19.58 25.88
CA ASP A 24 -8.32 20.00 27.05
C ASP A 24 -7.45 20.77 28.07
N GLU A 25 -6.14 20.51 28.05
CA GLU A 25 -5.13 21.16 28.88
C GLU A 25 -4.43 22.36 28.20
N ALA A 26 -4.81 22.71 26.96
CA ALA A 26 -4.18 23.78 26.20
C ALA A 26 -4.63 25.18 26.69
N ALA A 27 -3.66 26.03 26.99
CA ALA A 27 -3.90 27.38 27.50
C ALA A 27 -3.69 28.47 26.44
N SER A 28 -2.93 28.19 25.38
CA SER A 28 -2.62 29.11 24.26
C SER A 28 -2.98 28.49 22.90
N PHE A 29 -3.13 29.33 21.85
CA PHE A 29 -3.43 28.90 20.47
C PHE A 29 -4.70 28.04 20.32
N LYS A 30 -5.80 28.45 20.97
CA LYS A 30 -7.05 27.66 21.04
C LYS A 30 -7.65 27.35 19.68
N GLN A 31 -7.62 28.31 18.75
CA GLN A 31 -8.21 28.14 17.42
C GLN A 31 -7.40 27.14 16.58
N GLU A 32 -6.08 27.28 16.55
CA GLU A 32 -5.19 26.39 15.81
C GLU A 32 -5.17 24.98 16.40
N CYS A 33 -5.23 24.86 17.74
CA CYS A 33 -5.39 23.56 18.40
C CYS A 33 -6.74 22.92 18.06
N SER A 34 -7.83 23.69 17.97
CA SER A 34 -9.15 23.16 17.60
C SER A 34 -9.18 22.57 16.18
N GLU A 35 -8.46 23.19 15.24
CA GLU A 35 -8.35 22.66 13.88
C GLU A 35 -7.59 21.33 13.85
N ILE A 36 -6.47 21.24 14.59
CA ILE A 36 -5.69 20.01 14.72
C ILE A 36 -6.52 18.88 15.35
N ILE A 37 -7.31 19.17 16.39
CA ILE A 37 -8.20 18.17 16.99
C ILE A 37 -9.20 17.65 15.97
N SER A 38 -9.92 18.54 15.29
CA SER A 38 -10.99 18.14 14.37
C SER A 38 -10.47 17.16 13.30
N LYS A 39 -9.26 17.41 12.78
CA LYS A 39 -8.59 16.51 11.83
C LYS A 39 -8.12 15.21 12.50
N THR A 40 -7.58 15.29 13.70
CA THR A 40 -7.14 14.11 14.47
C THR A 40 -8.31 13.19 14.82
N GLU A 41 -9.47 13.73 15.17
CA GLU A 41 -10.69 12.96 15.46
C GLU A 41 -11.22 12.24 14.21
N LYS A 42 -11.25 12.94 13.07
CA LYS A 42 -11.60 12.33 11.77
C LYS A 42 -10.65 11.18 11.45
N LEU A 43 -9.34 11.41 11.58
CA LEU A 43 -8.31 10.39 11.35
C LEU A 43 -8.46 9.21 12.32
N ALA A 44 -8.72 9.45 13.61
CA ALA A 44 -8.96 8.40 14.60
C ALA A 44 -10.20 7.55 14.23
N GLY A 45 -11.25 8.18 13.71
CA GLY A 45 -12.42 7.49 13.17
C GLY A 45 -12.08 6.55 12.02
N LEU A 46 -11.24 7.00 11.08
CA LEU A 46 -10.75 6.18 9.96
C LEU A 46 -9.83 5.05 10.43
N LEU A 47 -8.91 5.31 11.35
CA LEU A 47 -8.02 4.28 11.91
C LEU A 47 -8.81 3.17 12.62
N ARG A 48 -9.87 3.51 13.36
CA ARG A 48 -10.76 2.52 13.98
C ARG A 48 -11.64 1.76 12.97
N ARG A 49 -11.98 2.38 11.83
CA ARG A 49 -12.62 1.66 10.71
C ARG A 49 -11.63 0.66 10.10
N ALA A 50 -10.38 1.08 9.90
CA ALA A 50 -9.30 0.24 9.39
C ALA A 50 -9.03 -0.95 10.31
N GLU A 51 -9.05 -0.74 11.63
CA GLU A 51 -8.86 -1.81 12.61
C GLU A 51 -9.99 -2.86 12.54
N ARG A 52 -11.24 -2.41 12.38
CA ARG A 52 -12.41 -3.29 12.20
C ARG A 52 -12.34 -4.08 10.89
N ALA A 53 -11.83 -3.47 9.82
CA ALA A 53 -11.62 -4.09 8.52
C ALA A 53 -10.24 -4.78 8.37
N SER A 54 -9.50 -5.00 9.46
CA SER A 54 -8.10 -5.47 9.44
C SER A 54 -7.85 -6.78 8.70
N SER A 55 -8.87 -7.63 8.53
CA SER A 55 -8.78 -8.87 7.74
C SER A 55 -8.75 -8.65 6.23
N GLU A 56 -9.31 -7.55 5.76
CA GLU A 56 -9.47 -7.20 4.34
C GLU A 56 -8.39 -6.21 3.87
N LEU A 57 -7.73 -5.54 4.82
CA LEU A 57 -6.72 -4.54 4.52
C LEU A 57 -5.47 -5.14 3.88
N TYR A 58 -5.03 -4.47 2.82
CA TYR A 58 -3.79 -4.82 2.18
C TYR A 58 -2.59 -4.42 3.06
N VAL A 59 -1.88 -5.40 3.63
CA VAL A 59 -0.89 -5.19 4.70
C VAL A 59 0.22 -4.21 4.31
N ARG A 60 0.71 -4.30 3.08
CA ARG A 60 1.86 -3.52 2.61
C ARG A 60 1.58 -2.02 2.54
N PRO A 61 0.55 -1.53 1.81
CA PRO A 61 0.19 -0.12 1.86
C PRO A 61 -0.24 0.31 3.26
N THR A 62 -0.91 -0.57 4.01
CA THR A 62 -1.27 -0.28 5.41
C THR A 62 -0.05 0.08 6.21
N ARG A 63 1.03 -0.70 6.15
CA ARG A 63 2.25 -0.42 6.89
C ARG A 63 2.81 0.96 6.55
N ARG A 64 3.01 1.24 5.26
CA ARG A 64 3.62 2.50 4.81
C ARG A 64 2.77 3.73 5.17
N ILE A 65 1.47 3.68 4.89
CA ILE A 65 0.54 4.78 5.18
C ILE A 65 0.44 5.03 6.69
N ILE A 66 0.38 3.96 7.49
CA ILE A 66 0.24 4.09 8.94
C ILE A 66 1.55 4.55 9.59
N ASP A 67 2.72 4.10 9.11
CA ASP A 67 4.02 4.58 9.60
C ASP A 67 4.20 6.10 9.32
N GLU A 68 3.79 6.59 8.15
CA GLU A 68 3.79 8.02 7.82
C GLU A 68 2.79 8.80 8.68
N THR A 69 1.58 8.24 8.87
CA THR A 69 0.54 8.81 9.72
C THR A 69 1.02 8.93 11.18
N GLU A 70 1.69 7.90 11.69
CA GLU A 70 2.25 7.86 13.04
C GLU A 70 3.24 9.02 13.27
N GLN A 71 4.17 9.22 12.33
CA GLN A 71 5.14 10.32 12.41
C GLN A 71 4.47 11.71 12.40
N ILE A 72 3.36 11.85 11.67
CA ILE A 72 2.59 13.10 11.62
C ILE A 72 1.84 13.31 12.94
N LEU A 73 1.25 12.25 13.51
CA LEU A 73 0.60 12.30 14.82
C LEU A 73 1.61 12.62 15.94
N ASP A 74 2.82 12.05 15.93
CA ASP A 74 3.88 12.40 16.89
C ASP A 74 4.28 13.89 16.82
N LYS A 75 4.35 14.45 15.61
CA LYS A 75 4.61 15.88 15.39
C LYS A 75 3.44 16.73 15.90
N ALA A 76 2.20 16.32 15.64
CA ALA A 76 1.00 17.00 16.12
C ALA A 76 0.90 16.97 17.65
N LEU A 77 1.16 15.83 18.29
CA LEU A 77 1.20 15.70 19.74
C LEU A 77 2.29 16.60 20.34
N SER A 78 3.49 16.59 19.77
CA SER A 78 4.60 17.45 20.22
C SER A 78 4.26 18.95 20.10
N LEU A 79 3.47 19.33 19.10
CA LEU A 79 3.02 20.71 18.90
C LEU A 79 1.94 21.10 19.92
N VAL A 80 0.95 20.23 20.13
CA VAL A 80 -0.14 20.44 21.11
C VAL A 80 0.39 20.49 22.54
N LEU A 81 1.32 19.61 22.92
CA LEU A 81 1.92 19.60 24.25
C LEU A 81 2.64 20.91 24.58
N LYS A 82 3.20 21.60 23.58
CA LYS A 82 3.81 22.93 23.76
C LYS A 82 2.80 24.04 24.04
N CYS A 83 1.51 23.81 23.78
CA CYS A 83 0.41 24.76 24.01
C CYS A 83 -0.22 24.62 25.41
N ARG A 84 0.17 23.60 26.18
CA ARG A 84 -0.27 23.42 27.57
C ARG A 84 0.33 24.50 28.49
N ALA A 85 -0.44 24.92 29.48
CA ALA A 85 0.08 25.79 30.55
C ALA A 85 1.09 25.00 31.40
N ASN A 86 2.38 25.19 31.14
CA ASN A 86 3.40 24.62 32.00
C ASN A 86 3.36 25.28 33.38
N GLY A 87 2.98 24.49 34.40
CA GLY A 87 3.01 24.92 35.79
C GLY A 87 4.40 25.43 36.20
N ILE A 88 4.40 26.63 36.79
CA ILE A 88 5.37 27.38 37.63
C ILE A 88 6.90 27.28 37.34
N MET A 89 7.46 26.18 36.83
CA MET A 89 8.92 25.97 36.80
C MET A 89 9.59 25.81 35.42
N LYS A 90 8.91 26.11 34.31
CA LYS A 90 9.57 26.24 32.98
C LYS A 90 8.98 27.40 32.16
N ARG A 91 9.31 28.64 32.54
CA ARG A 91 9.20 29.82 31.65
C ARG A 91 10.33 29.78 30.61
N VAL A 92 10.31 28.78 29.73
CA VAL A 92 10.96 28.91 28.43
C VAL A 92 9.86 29.41 27.51
N ILE A 93 10.03 30.60 26.94
CA ILE A 93 9.10 31.15 25.96
C ILE A 93 9.09 30.17 24.78
N THR A 94 8.10 29.30 24.71
CA THR A 94 7.95 28.38 23.58
C THR A 94 7.47 29.20 22.40
N ILE A 95 8.41 29.68 21.58
CA ILE A 95 8.07 30.33 20.31
C ILE A 95 7.57 29.24 19.37
N ILE A 96 6.26 29.19 19.15
CA ILE A 96 5.64 28.31 18.16
C ILE A 96 5.35 29.15 16.91
N PRO A 97 6.03 28.91 15.78
CA PRO A 97 5.71 29.61 14.54
C PRO A 97 4.30 29.24 14.08
N ALA A 98 3.49 30.22 13.66
CA ALA A 98 2.15 29.97 13.09
C ALA A 98 2.21 29.02 11.88
N ALA A 99 3.31 29.05 11.12
CA ALA A 99 3.58 28.12 10.02
C ALA A 99 3.63 26.65 10.45
N ALA A 100 3.99 26.35 11.71
CA ALA A 100 4.05 24.98 12.22
C ALA A 100 2.64 24.37 12.37
N PHE A 101 1.65 25.17 12.79
CA PHE A 101 0.25 24.75 12.88
C PHE A 101 -0.31 24.47 11.49
N HIS A 102 -0.18 25.42 10.56
CA HIS A 102 -0.65 25.22 9.18
C HIS A 102 0.00 24.01 8.51
N LYS A 103 1.32 23.82 8.67
CA LYS A 103 2.03 22.67 8.12
C LYS A 103 1.51 21.35 8.71
N THR A 104 1.39 21.26 10.03
CA THR A 104 0.89 20.06 10.71
C THR A 104 -0.56 19.77 10.31
N SER A 105 -1.38 20.82 10.24
CA SER A 105 -2.78 20.74 9.82
C SER A 105 -2.94 20.22 8.38
N SER A 106 -2.09 20.68 7.45
CA SER A 106 -2.05 20.17 6.07
C SER A 106 -1.55 18.72 6.01
N GLN A 107 -0.56 18.36 6.83
CA GLN A 107 -0.06 16.97 6.90
C GLN A 107 -1.12 16.00 7.44
N LEU A 108 -1.90 16.41 8.45
CA LEU A 108 -3.02 15.62 8.95
C LEU A 108 -4.11 15.43 7.90
N GLU A 109 -4.43 16.46 7.12
CA GLU A 109 -5.37 16.35 6.00
C GLU A 109 -4.88 15.34 4.95
N ASN A 110 -3.58 15.34 4.67
CA ASN A 110 -3.00 14.35 3.75
C ASN A 110 -3.14 12.92 4.29
N SER A 111 -2.83 12.69 5.58
CA SER A 111 -3.03 11.38 6.22
C SER A 111 -4.49 10.93 6.22
N ILE A 112 -5.44 11.85 6.38
CA ILE A 112 -6.88 11.54 6.24
C ILE A 112 -7.18 11.02 4.83
N GLY A 113 -6.64 11.68 3.80
CA GLY A 113 -6.77 11.24 2.41
C GLY A 113 -6.16 9.85 2.18
N ASP A 114 -4.96 9.60 2.69
CA ASP A 114 -4.24 8.33 2.50
C ASP A 114 -4.93 7.16 3.20
N VAL A 115 -5.39 7.33 4.44
CA VAL A 115 -6.12 6.28 5.18
C VAL A 115 -7.52 6.04 4.58
N SER A 116 -8.19 7.10 4.11
CA SER A 116 -9.48 6.97 3.41
C SER A 116 -9.32 6.16 2.12
N TRP A 117 -8.26 6.45 1.37
CA TRP A 117 -7.92 5.69 0.18
C TRP A 117 -7.62 4.22 0.50
N LEU A 118 -6.82 3.94 1.53
CA LEU A 118 -6.50 2.58 1.95
C LEU A 118 -7.76 1.76 2.26
N LEU A 119 -8.72 2.37 2.96
CA LEU A 119 -10.02 1.75 3.24
C LEU A 119 -10.80 1.47 1.96
N ARG A 120 -10.83 2.42 1.02
CA ARG A 120 -11.55 2.28 -0.25
C ARG A 120 -10.97 1.17 -1.13
N VAL A 121 -9.65 1.14 -1.28
CA VAL A 121 -8.97 0.16 -2.13
C VAL A 121 -9.03 -1.25 -1.54
N SER A 122 -9.17 -1.35 -0.21
CA SER A 122 -9.33 -2.62 0.49
C SER A 122 -10.79 -3.07 0.64
N ALA A 123 -11.77 -2.18 0.46
CA ALA A 123 -13.18 -2.52 0.57
C ALA A 123 -13.63 -3.41 -0.61
N SER A 124 -14.43 -4.43 -0.32
CA SER A 124 -15.14 -5.17 -1.36
C SER A 124 -16.03 -4.24 -2.19
N THR A 125 -16.26 -4.58 -3.46
CA THR A 125 -16.95 -3.76 -4.48
C THR A 125 -18.32 -3.20 -4.07
N ASP A 126 -18.96 -3.75 -3.03
CA ASP A 126 -20.31 -3.42 -2.57
C ASP A 126 -20.39 -2.20 -1.62
N GLY A 127 -19.25 -1.61 -1.22
CA GLY A 127 -19.19 -0.52 -0.22
C GLY A 127 -18.37 0.70 -0.64
N ARG A 128 -18.14 0.90 -1.95
CA ARG A 128 -17.41 2.07 -2.44
C ARG A 128 -18.34 3.29 -2.43
N ASP A 129 -18.42 3.97 -1.28
CA ASP A 129 -18.98 5.31 -1.22
C ASP A 129 -18.14 6.24 -2.11
N ASP A 130 -18.77 6.82 -3.13
CA ASP A 130 -18.21 7.65 -4.21
C ASP A 130 -17.61 9.01 -3.74
N GLU A 131 -17.44 9.22 -2.43
CA GLU A 131 -17.21 10.56 -1.86
C GLU A 131 -15.78 11.10 -2.06
N TYR A 132 -14.83 10.29 -2.55
CA TYR A 132 -13.47 10.76 -2.87
C TYR A 132 -12.85 9.99 -4.05
N LEU A 133 -13.08 10.48 -5.28
CA LEU A 133 -12.50 9.95 -6.53
C LEU A 133 -11.07 10.47 -6.83
N GLY A 134 -10.46 11.22 -5.89
CA GLY A 134 -9.10 11.74 -6.06
C GLY A 134 -8.00 10.70 -5.83
N LEU A 135 -6.84 10.93 -6.44
CA LEU A 135 -5.59 10.26 -6.08
C LEU A 135 -5.26 10.55 -4.61
N PRO A 136 -4.84 9.55 -3.82
CA PRO A 136 -4.41 9.82 -2.46
C PRO A 136 -3.18 10.72 -2.47
N PRO A 137 -3.00 11.58 -1.45
CA PRO A 137 -1.79 12.39 -1.29
C PRO A 137 -0.47 11.61 -1.44
N ILE A 138 -0.40 10.36 -0.99
CA ILE A 138 0.77 9.48 -1.16
C ILE A 138 1.14 9.23 -2.63
N ALA A 139 0.17 9.30 -3.55
CA ALA A 139 0.42 9.21 -4.99
C ALA A 139 1.21 10.40 -5.54
N SER A 140 1.23 11.54 -4.83
CA SER A 140 2.08 12.68 -5.20
C SER A 140 3.56 12.44 -4.86
N ILE A 141 3.85 11.50 -3.96
CA ILE A 141 5.21 11.15 -3.53
C ILE A 141 5.73 9.98 -4.35
N ASP A 142 4.89 8.96 -4.58
CA ASP A 142 5.25 7.76 -5.35
C ASP A 142 4.07 7.31 -6.23
N PRO A 143 3.85 7.95 -7.40
CA PRO A 143 2.66 7.70 -8.23
C PRO A 143 2.61 6.27 -8.79
N ILE A 144 3.77 5.67 -9.03
CA ILE A 144 3.87 4.30 -9.55
C ILE A 144 3.52 3.28 -8.47
N LEU A 145 4.01 3.47 -7.24
CA LEU A 145 3.69 2.57 -6.13
C LEU A 145 2.19 2.55 -5.82
N HIS A 146 1.55 3.71 -5.82
CA HIS A 146 0.11 3.83 -5.66
C HIS A 146 -0.65 3.04 -6.74
N LEU A 147 -0.26 3.20 -8.01
CA LEU A 147 -0.86 2.48 -9.12
C LEU A 147 -0.67 0.96 -8.98
N ILE A 148 0.53 0.51 -8.58
CA ILE A 148 0.81 -0.91 -8.33
C ILE A 148 -0.14 -1.48 -7.26
N TRP A 149 -0.31 -0.78 -6.13
CA TRP A 149 -1.22 -1.23 -5.08
C TRP A 149 -2.67 -1.31 -5.54
N GLU A 150 -3.13 -0.35 -6.33
CA GLU A 150 -4.48 -0.37 -6.89
C GLU A 150 -4.69 -1.56 -7.82
N GLN A 151 -3.75 -1.83 -8.73
CA GLN A 151 -3.87 -2.98 -9.63
C GLN A 151 -3.83 -4.32 -8.86
N ILE A 152 -2.98 -4.42 -7.82
CA ILE A 152 -2.91 -5.60 -6.97
C ILE A 152 -4.22 -5.81 -6.20
N ALA A 153 -4.85 -4.75 -5.71
CA ALA A 153 -6.15 -4.86 -5.05
C ALA A 153 -7.23 -5.36 -6.03
N ILE A 154 -7.27 -4.83 -7.25
CA ILE A 154 -8.19 -5.31 -8.31
C ILE A 154 -7.94 -6.80 -8.61
N LEU A 155 -6.69 -7.26 -8.61
CA LEU A 155 -6.38 -8.68 -8.78
C LEU A 155 -7.00 -9.59 -7.70
N TYR A 156 -7.21 -9.10 -6.48
CA TYR A 156 -7.83 -9.87 -5.39
C TYR A 156 -9.36 -9.84 -5.44
N SER A 157 -9.97 -8.68 -5.69
CA SER A 157 -11.42 -8.46 -5.50
C SER A 157 -12.21 -8.22 -6.78
N GLY A 158 -11.56 -7.91 -7.90
CA GLY A 158 -12.22 -7.60 -9.18
C GLY A 158 -12.88 -8.81 -9.85
N SER A 159 -13.72 -8.54 -10.86
CA SER A 159 -14.21 -9.54 -11.81
C SER A 159 -13.04 -10.11 -12.64
N LEU A 160 -13.22 -11.25 -13.30
CA LEU A 160 -12.16 -11.83 -14.14
C LEU A 160 -11.67 -10.86 -15.22
N ASP A 161 -12.58 -10.06 -15.78
CA ASP A 161 -12.24 -9.05 -16.80
C ASP A 161 -11.42 -7.90 -16.20
N ASN A 162 -11.85 -7.34 -15.05
CA ASN A 162 -11.10 -6.29 -14.36
C ASN A 162 -9.72 -6.78 -13.92
N ARG A 163 -9.60 -8.05 -13.52
CA ARG A 163 -8.31 -8.67 -13.18
C ARG A 163 -7.42 -8.79 -14.41
N SER A 164 -7.98 -9.14 -15.57
CA SER A 164 -7.24 -9.20 -16.83
C SER A 164 -6.70 -7.82 -17.22
N GLU A 165 -7.55 -6.79 -17.14
CA GLU A 165 -7.18 -5.40 -17.42
C GLU A 165 -6.11 -4.89 -16.46
N ALA A 166 -6.30 -5.09 -15.15
CA ALA A 166 -5.32 -4.71 -14.14
C ALA A 166 -3.96 -5.40 -14.34
N THR A 167 -4.00 -6.66 -14.78
CA THR A 167 -2.78 -7.39 -15.13
C THR A 167 -2.09 -6.80 -16.35
N ALA A 168 -2.84 -6.40 -17.38
CA ALA A 168 -2.27 -5.74 -18.55
C ALA A 168 -1.57 -4.42 -18.18
N SER A 169 -2.14 -3.65 -17.24
CA SER A 169 -1.47 -2.47 -16.67
C SER A 169 -0.18 -2.82 -15.94
N LEU A 170 -0.18 -3.87 -15.11
CA LEU A 170 1.04 -4.35 -14.43
C LEU A 170 2.11 -4.84 -15.42
N VAL A 171 1.72 -5.50 -16.52
CA VAL A 171 2.63 -5.90 -17.60
C VAL A 171 3.31 -4.67 -18.19
N SER A 172 2.55 -3.61 -18.51
CA SER A 172 3.15 -2.38 -19.05
C SER A 172 4.13 -1.78 -18.06
N LEU A 173 3.75 -1.65 -16.79
CA LEU A 173 4.62 -1.08 -15.76
C LEU A 173 5.93 -1.87 -15.60
N ALA A 174 5.85 -3.20 -15.54
CA ALA A 174 7.02 -4.06 -15.40
C ALA A 174 7.93 -4.02 -16.62
N ARG A 175 7.36 -3.98 -17.84
CA ARG A 175 8.12 -3.92 -19.09
C ARG A 175 8.84 -2.59 -19.26
N ASP A 176 8.23 -1.49 -18.84
CA ASP A 176 8.76 -0.15 -19.08
C ASP A 176 9.93 0.19 -18.14
N ASN A 177 10.04 -0.47 -16.97
CA ASN A 177 11.13 -0.25 -16.01
C ASN A 177 11.31 -1.42 -15.04
N ASP A 178 12.52 -1.99 -14.97
CA ASP A 178 12.89 -3.08 -14.04
C ASP A 178 12.58 -2.76 -12.56
N ARG A 179 12.72 -1.49 -12.15
CA ARG A 179 12.37 -1.04 -10.80
C ARG A 179 10.89 -1.29 -10.48
N ASN A 180 10.02 -1.09 -11.46
CA ASN A 180 8.58 -1.33 -11.28
C ASN A 180 8.31 -2.83 -11.11
N GLY A 181 9.02 -3.68 -11.87
CA GLY A 181 8.98 -5.13 -11.67
C GLY A 181 9.33 -5.51 -10.23
N LYS A 182 10.45 -5.01 -9.71
CA LYS A 182 10.83 -5.24 -8.30
C LYS A 182 9.78 -4.76 -7.30
N LEU A 183 9.24 -3.56 -7.50
CA LEU A 183 8.15 -3.05 -6.67
C LEU A 183 6.93 -3.97 -6.69
N ILE A 184 6.51 -4.48 -7.85
CA ILE A 184 5.38 -5.43 -7.93
C ILE A 184 5.65 -6.70 -7.12
N ILE A 185 6.90 -7.19 -7.10
CA ILE A 185 7.29 -8.37 -6.31
C ILE A 185 7.26 -8.06 -4.80
N GLU A 186 7.93 -6.98 -4.39
CA GLU A 186 8.03 -6.54 -2.99
C GLU A 186 6.65 -6.24 -2.39
N GLU A 187 5.81 -5.61 -3.20
CA GLU A 187 4.42 -5.30 -2.93
C GLU A 187 3.49 -6.47 -3.26
N GLY A 188 3.96 -7.72 -3.20
CA GLY A 188 3.11 -8.91 -3.09
C GLY A 188 2.25 -9.28 -4.31
N GLY A 189 2.54 -8.72 -5.50
CA GLY A 189 1.76 -8.94 -6.72
C GLY A 189 1.84 -10.34 -7.30
N VAL A 190 2.87 -11.13 -6.96
CA VAL A 190 3.10 -12.47 -7.52
C VAL A 190 1.99 -13.46 -7.17
N ALA A 191 1.54 -13.46 -5.90
CA ALA A 191 0.54 -14.39 -5.42
C ALA A 191 -0.80 -14.27 -6.17
N PRO A 192 -1.39 -13.07 -6.33
CA PRO A 192 -2.64 -12.94 -7.07
C PRO A 192 -2.46 -13.12 -8.59
N LEU A 193 -1.30 -12.79 -9.16
CA LEU A 193 -0.97 -13.15 -10.55
C LEU A 193 -0.97 -14.67 -10.75
N LEU A 194 -0.36 -15.43 -9.84
CA LEU A 194 -0.37 -16.90 -9.88
C LEU A 194 -1.77 -17.50 -9.72
N LYS A 195 -2.65 -16.84 -8.97
CA LYS A 195 -4.06 -17.22 -8.89
C LYS A 195 -4.75 -16.99 -10.23
N LEU A 196 -4.52 -15.83 -10.86
CA LEU A 196 -5.11 -15.51 -12.16
C LEU A 196 -4.63 -16.45 -13.27
N VAL A 197 -3.36 -16.88 -13.26
CA VAL A 197 -2.84 -17.93 -14.18
C VAL A 197 -3.61 -19.25 -14.08
N LYS A 198 -4.17 -19.59 -12.90
CA LYS A 198 -4.89 -20.86 -12.69
C LYS A 198 -6.38 -20.76 -12.99
N GLU A 199 -6.99 -19.63 -12.65
CA GLU A 199 -8.45 -19.47 -12.56
C GLU A 199 -9.01 -18.41 -13.52
N GLY A 200 -8.15 -17.68 -14.22
CA GLY A 200 -8.53 -16.60 -15.12
C GLY A 200 -9.16 -17.06 -16.44
N THR A 201 -9.73 -16.10 -17.17
CA THR A 201 -10.01 -16.26 -18.60
C THR A 201 -8.72 -16.54 -19.36
N VAL A 202 -8.80 -17.08 -20.58
CA VAL A 202 -7.58 -17.36 -21.38
C VAL A 202 -6.72 -16.10 -21.53
N GLU A 203 -7.35 -14.95 -21.79
CA GLU A 203 -6.66 -13.67 -21.86
C GLU A 203 -6.02 -13.27 -20.52
N GLY A 204 -6.75 -13.39 -19.42
CA GLY A 204 -6.21 -13.10 -18.08
C GLY A 204 -5.05 -14.02 -17.70
N GLN A 205 -5.11 -15.30 -18.09
CA GLN A 205 -4.02 -16.26 -17.89
C GLN A 205 -2.78 -15.88 -18.71
N GLU A 206 -2.96 -15.52 -19.99
CA GLU A 206 -1.88 -15.05 -20.85
C GLU A 206 -1.22 -13.78 -20.29
N ASN A 207 -2.02 -12.79 -19.89
CA ASN A 207 -1.53 -11.55 -19.31
C ASN A 207 -0.78 -11.80 -17.99
N ALA A 208 -1.30 -12.68 -17.14
CA ALA A 208 -0.66 -12.99 -15.85
C ALA A 208 0.65 -13.76 -16.03
N ALA A 209 0.70 -14.71 -16.96
CA ALA A 209 1.94 -15.40 -17.31
C ALA A 209 2.97 -14.42 -17.88
N ARG A 210 2.53 -13.47 -18.71
CA ARG A 210 3.39 -12.43 -19.28
C ARG A 210 3.95 -11.49 -18.21
N ALA A 211 3.10 -11.07 -17.26
CA ALA A 211 3.51 -10.25 -16.12
C ALA A 211 4.63 -10.97 -15.35
N ILE A 212 4.39 -12.22 -14.96
CA ILE A 212 5.38 -13.03 -14.22
C ILE A 212 6.70 -13.17 -14.99
N GLY A 213 6.67 -13.33 -16.32
CA GLY A 213 7.88 -13.33 -17.15
C GLY A 213 8.67 -12.03 -17.03
N HIS A 214 8.02 -10.87 -17.12
CA HIS A 214 8.65 -9.56 -16.93
C HIS A 214 9.13 -9.29 -15.50
N LEU A 215 8.63 -10.01 -14.50
CA LEU A 215 9.13 -9.89 -13.12
C LEU A 215 10.45 -10.64 -12.92
N GLY A 216 10.79 -11.65 -13.74
CA GLY A 216 11.99 -12.47 -13.58
C GLY A 216 13.17 -12.05 -14.45
N LEU A 217 13.43 -10.74 -14.58
CA LEU A 217 14.49 -10.20 -15.45
C LEU A 217 15.86 -10.08 -14.75
N ASP A 218 15.95 -10.41 -13.47
CA ASP A 218 17.22 -10.44 -12.73
C ASP A 218 17.30 -11.63 -11.75
N PRO A 219 18.51 -12.05 -11.36
CA PRO A 219 18.68 -13.27 -10.54
C PRO A 219 17.97 -13.23 -9.18
N GLU A 220 17.90 -12.06 -8.53
CA GLU A 220 17.25 -11.89 -7.23
C GLU A 220 15.73 -12.06 -7.38
N SER A 221 15.16 -11.41 -8.41
CA SER A 221 13.74 -11.54 -8.72
C SER A 221 13.34 -12.96 -9.09
N VAL A 222 14.18 -13.69 -9.85
CA VAL A 222 13.92 -15.11 -10.18
C VAL A 222 13.95 -16.00 -8.94
N GLU A 223 14.89 -15.78 -8.02
CA GLU A 223 14.92 -16.52 -6.74
C GLU A 223 13.62 -16.29 -5.95
N ASN A 224 13.14 -15.05 -5.88
CA ASN A 224 11.84 -14.72 -5.28
C ASN A 224 10.67 -15.44 -5.99
N MET A 225 10.69 -15.53 -7.32
CA MET A 225 9.66 -16.26 -8.10
C MET A 225 9.67 -17.76 -7.79
N ILE A 226 10.84 -18.36 -7.63
CA ILE A 226 10.98 -19.78 -7.28
C ILE A 226 10.43 -20.04 -5.88
N GLN A 227 10.76 -19.18 -4.91
CA GLN A 227 10.22 -19.26 -3.55
C GLN A 227 8.70 -19.10 -3.52
N ALA A 228 8.15 -18.27 -4.41
CA ALA A 228 6.71 -18.12 -4.62
C ALA A 228 6.03 -19.31 -5.34
N ARG A 229 6.78 -20.38 -5.65
CA ARG A 229 6.32 -21.62 -6.31
C ARG A 229 5.81 -21.41 -7.74
N VAL A 230 6.29 -20.39 -8.44
CA VAL A 230 5.91 -20.09 -9.85
C VAL A 230 6.14 -21.33 -10.74
N CYS A 231 7.30 -21.99 -10.63
CA CYS A 231 7.64 -23.16 -11.45
C CYS A 231 6.65 -24.33 -11.28
N THR A 232 6.12 -24.52 -10.07
CA THR A 232 5.13 -25.59 -9.81
C THR A 232 3.81 -25.29 -10.50
N VAL A 233 3.39 -24.02 -10.49
CA VAL A 233 2.17 -23.58 -11.19
C VAL A 233 2.34 -23.71 -12.70
N PHE A 234 3.46 -23.22 -13.23
CA PHE A 234 3.77 -23.31 -14.66
C PHE A 234 3.82 -24.76 -15.16
N ALA A 235 4.46 -25.66 -14.42
CA ALA A 235 4.49 -27.09 -14.74
C ALA A 235 3.10 -27.73 -14.80
N LYS A 236 2.15 -27.28 -13.97
CA LYS A 236 0.76 -27.75 -14.03
C LYS A 236 0.05 -27.25 -15.29
N ILE A 237 0.18 -25.96 -15.61
CA ILE A 237 -0.44 -25.37 -16.80
C ILE A 237 0.11 -25.96 -18.10
N PHE A 238 1.38 -26.37 -18.15
CA PHE A 238 1.91 -27.12 -19.30
C PHE A 238 1.19 -28.45 -19.58
N LYS A 239 0.61 -29.10 -18.56
CA LYS A 239 -0.09 -30.37 -18.72
C LYS A 239 -1.55 -30.19 -19.12
N GLU A 240 -2.20 -29.17 -18.58
CA GLU A 240 -3.68 -29.06 -18.57
C GLU A 240 -4.19 -27.76 -19.20
N GLY A 241 -3.31 -26.78 -19.46
CA GLY A 241 -3.68 -25.43 -19.85
C GLY A 241 -3.86 -25.22 -21.36
N PRO A 242 -4.47 -24.09 -21.78
CA PRO A 242 -4.60 -23.74 -23.19
C PRO A 242 -3.24 -23.54 -23.86
N MET A 243 -3.09 -23.98 -25.11
CA MET A 243 -1.81 -23.89 -25.86
C MET A 243 -1.25 -22.46 -25.93
N LYS A 244 -2.13 -21.44 -26.02
CA LYS A 244 -1.73 -20.03 -25.98
C LYS A 244 -1.03 -19.66 -24.68
N VAL A 245 -1.61 -20.06 -23.54
CA VAL A 245 -1.04 -19.81 -22.22
C VAL A 245 0.26 -20.57 -22.04
N GLN A 246 0.32 -21.83 -22.51
CA GLN A 246 1.55 -22.62 -22.49
C GLN A 246 2.70 -21.94 -23.25
N ALA A 247 2.43 -21.34 -24.42
CA ALA A 247 3.44 -20.63 -25.19
C ALA A 247 4.00 -19.42 -24.43
N VAL A 248 3.15 -18.63 -23.77
CA VAL A 248 3.60 -17.49 -22.94
C VAL A 248 4.40 -17.97 -21.72
N ILE A 249 3.97 -19.06 -21.08
CA ILE A 249 4.71 -19.65 -19.96
C ILE A 249 6.07 -20.17 -20.42
N ALA A 250 6.17 -20.79 -21.60
CA ALA A 250 7.44 -21.24 -22.16
C ALA A 250 8.42 -20.08 -22.36
N TRP A 251 7.93 -18.94 -22.88
CA TRP A 251 8.71 -17.71 -22.94
C TRP A 251 9.15 -17.26 -21.54
N ALA A 252 8.24 -17.14 -20.57
CA ALA A 252 8.58 -16.71 -19.22
C ALA A 252 9.63 -17.62 -18.53
N VAL A 253 9.54 -18.94 -18.74
CA VAL A 253 10.55 -19.89 -18.24
C VAL A 253 11.90 -19.70 -18.92
N SER A 254 11.92 -19.38 -20.22
CA SER A 254 13.18 -19.08 -20.93
C SER A 254 13.86 -17.83 -20.39
N GLU A 255 13.08 -16.79 -20.02
CA GLU A 255 13.62 -15.58 -19.37
C GLU A 255 14.25 -15.94 -18.02
N PHE A 256 13.56 -16.73 -17.19
CA PHE A 256 14.07 -17.14 -15.88
C PHE A 256 15.37 -17.96 -16.00
N ALA A 257 15.44 -18.84 -17.00
CA ALA A 257 16.63 -19.64 -17.26
C ALA A 257 17.82 -18.77 -17.70
N SER A 258 17.59 -17.68 -18.44
CA SER A 258 18.66 -16.78 -18.88
C SER A 258 19.34 -16.04 -17.71
N GLN A 259 18.60 -15.79 -16.62
CA GLN A 259 19.09 -15.10 -15.43
C GLN A 259 19.77 -16.02 -14.41
N MET A 260 19.80 -17.33 -14.65
CA MET A 260 20.37 -18.34 -13.74
C MET A 260 21.80 -18.71 -14.17
N PRO A 261 22.86 -18.24 -13.47
CA PRO A 261 24.24 -18.48 -13.89
C PRO A 261 24.64 -19.96 -13.89
N ARG A 262 23.93 -20.82 -13.13
CA ARG A 262 24.21 -22.26 -13.05
C ARG A 262 23.83 -23.03 -14.32
N PHE A 263 23.08 -22.42 -15.24
CA PHE A 263 22.72 -23.01 -16.53
C PHE A 263 23.42 -22.32 -17.72
N ALA A 264 24.29 -21.33 -17.46
CA ALA A 264 25.17 -20.78 -18.47
C ALA A 264 26.17 -21.87 -18.87
N CYS A 265 26.06 -22.39 -20.09
CA CYS A 265 27.10 -23.23 -20.67
C CYS A 265 28.42 -22.44 -20.63
N PRO A 266 29.51 -22.98 -20.06
CA PRO A 266 30.83 -22.37 -20.26
C PRO A 266 31.11 -22.36 -21.77
N ALA A 267 31.42 -21.16 -22.27
CA ALA A 267 31.81 -20.92 -23.66
C ALA A 267 33.12 -21.63 -24.03
#